data_AF-A0A2P8VVW4-F1
#
_entry.id   AF-A0A2P8VVW4-F1
#
_cell.length_a   1.000
_cell.length_b   1.000
_cell.length_c   1.000
_cell.angle_alpha   90.00
_cell.angle_beta   90.00
_cell.angle_gamma   90.00
#
_symmetry.space_group_name_H-M   'P 1'
#
loop_
_entity.id
_entity.type
_entity.pdbx_description
1 polymer ?
#
loop_
_entity_poly.entity_id
_entity_poly.type
_entity_poly.pdbx_seq_one_letter_code
_entity_poly.pdbx_strand_id
1 'polypeptide(L)'
;MKTTVEINDALLLRARQVAAARQQTLKSILEAALRQYLDDNAPSQTPFKLRKHTFEGRGLQSAAQGDWPMVREQIYEGRGG
;
A
#
# COMPACT_ATOMS: atom_id res chain seq x y z
N MET A 1 -5.91 19.87 4.85
CA MET A 1 -4.90 20.94 4.99
C MET A 1 -5.31 22.12 4.12
N LYS A 2 -5.03 23.37 4.53
CA LYS A 2 -5.20 24.54 3.66
C LYS A 2 -3.87 24.80 2.94
N THR A 3 -3.92 24.94 1.62
CA THR A 3 -2.74 25.18 0.78
C THR A 3 -3.07 26.30 -0.20
N THR A 4 -2.11 27.19 -0.43
CA THR A 4 -2.19 28.23 -1.47
C THR A 4 -1.32 27.78 -2.63
N VAL A 5 -1.86 27.79 -3.84
CA VAL A 5 -1.17 27.41 -5.07
C VAL A 5 -1.47 28.45 -6.15
N GLU A 6 -0.49 28.73 -6.99
CA GLU A 6 -0.69 29.60 -8.15
C GLU A 6 -1.31 28.78 -9.29
N ILE A 7 -2.44 29.26 -9.83
CA ILE A 7 -3.19 28.60 -10.89
C ILE A 7 -3.53 29.65 -11.94
N ASN A 8 -3.39 29.31 -13.22
CA ASN A 8 -3.83 30.16 -14.32
C ASN A 8 -5.33 30.52 -14.19
N ASP A 9 -5.66 31.80 -14.37
CA ASP A 9 -7.03 32.31 -14.18
C ASP A 9 -8.06 31.62 -15.08
N ALA A 10 -7.72 31.33 -16.34
CA ALA A 10 -8.63 30.65 -17.26
C ALA A 10 -8.92 29.22 -16.79
N LEU A 11 -7.92 28.54 -16.22
CA LEU A 11 -8.09 27.20 -15.64
C LEU A 11 -8.96 27.24 -14.38
N LEU A 12 -8.73 28.22 -13.50
CA LEU A 12 -9.54 28.42 -12.30
C LEU A 12 -11.01 28.71 -12.64
N LEU A 13 -11.27 29.54 -13.65
CA LEU A 13 -12.61 29.85 -14.12
C LEU A 13 -13.32 28.60 -14.64
N ARG A 14 -12.65 27.81 -15.47
CA ARG A 14 -13.19 26.54 -15.99
C ARG A 14 -13.49 25.55 -14.86
N ALA A 15 -12.60 25.42 -13.87
CA ALA A 15 -12.81 24.55 -12.73
C ALA A 15 -14.04 24.96 -11.90
N ARG A 16 -14.26 26.27 -11.71
CA ARG A 16 -15.46 26.80 -11.03
C ARG A 16 -16.75 26.51 -11.80
N GLN A 17 -16.75 26.64 -13.13
CA GLN A 17 -17.90 26.30 -13.96
C GLN A 17 -18.27 24.81 -13.83
N VAL A 18 -17.27 23.92 -13.86
CA VAL A 18 -17.48 22.48 -13.67
C VAL A 18 -18.02 22.19 -12.26
N ALA A 19 -17.46 22.82 -11.23
CA ALA A 19 -17.91 22.66 -9.86
C ALA A 19 -19.39 23.07 -9.72
N ALA A 20 -19.79 24.21 -10.30
CA ALA A 20 -21.17 24.69 -10.30
C ALA A 20 -22.12 23.72 -11.03
N ALA A 21 -21.75 23.27 -12.24
CA ALA A 21 -22.54 22.35 -13.04
C ALA A 21 -22.75 21.00 -12.34
N ARG A 22 -21.77 20.53 -11.56
CA ARG A 22 -21.81 19.26 -10.83
C ARG A 22 -22.31 19.38 -9.38
N GLN A 23 -22.70 20.58 -8.94
CA GLN A 23 -23.07 20.86 -7.54
C GLN A 23 -21.99 20.42 -6.54
N GLN A 24 -20.72 20.59 -6.93
CA GLN A 24 -19.55 20.22 -6.14
C GLN A 24 -18.77 21.47 -5.71
N THR A 25 -17.92 21.31 -4.70
CA THR A 25 -17.00 22.39 -4.30
C THR A 25 -15.75 22.39 -5.18
N LEU A 26 -15.13 23.56 -5.38
CA LEU A 26 -13.84 23.65 -6.08
C LEU A 26 -12.77 22.76 -5.41
N LYS A 27 -12.78 22.68 -4.08
CA LYS A 27 -11.91 21.78 -3.31
C LYS A 27 -12.10 20.32 -3.73
N SER A 28 -13.34 19.85 -3.85
CA SER A 28 -13.63 18.47 -4.25
C SER A 28 -13.15 18.16 -5.67
N ILE A 29 -13.33 19.11 -6.61
CA ILE A 29 -12.81 18.98 -7.98
C ILE A 29 -11.27 18.90 -7.98
N LEU A 30 -10.60 19.76 -7.21
CA LEU A 30 -9.14 19.77 -7.10
C LEU A 30 -8.59 18.47 -6.48
N GLU A 31 -9.22 17.99 -5.40
CA GLU A 31 -8.82 16.73 -4.75
C GLU A 31 -9.02 15.52 -5.67
N ALA A 32 -10.13 15.48 -6.42
CA ALA A 32 -10.39 14.41 -7.38
C ALA A 32 -9.37 14.41 -8.53
N ALA A 33 -9.10 15.58 -9.10
CA ALA A 33 -8.12 15.73 -10.18
C ALA A 33 -6.71 15.37 -9.71
N LEU A 34 -6.32 15.80 -8.51
CA LEU A 34 -5.00 15.48 -7.95
C LEU A 34 -4.86 13.98 -7.67
N ARG A 35 -5.90 13.33 -7.11
CA ARG A 35 -5.88 11.88 -6.88
C ARG A 35 -5.71 11.13 -8.20
N GLN A 36 -6.53 11.46 -9.20
CA GLN A 36 -6.44 10.82 -10.51
C GLN A 36 -5.06 11.00 -11.12
N TYR A 37 -4.49 12.21 -11.08
CA TYR A 37 -3.15 12.46 -11.60
C TYR A 37 -2.09 11.62 -10.89
N LEU A 38 -2.16 11.51 -9.56
CA LEU A 38 -1.22 10.70 -8.79
C LEU A 38 -1.37 9.21 -9.08
N ASP A 39 -2.59 8.71 -9.27
CA ASP A 39 -2.85 7.31 -9.60
C ASP A 39 -2.37 6.97 -11.02
N ASP A 40 -2.63 7.84 -11.98
CA ASP A 40 -2.21 7.68 -13.38
C ASP A 40 -0.68 7.74 -13.54
N ASN A 41 0.00 8.48 -12.65
CA ASN A 41 1.46 8.62 -12.63
C ASN A 41 2.14 7.79 -11.53
N ALA A 42 1.37 6.98 -10.80
CA ALA A 42 1.95 6.09 -9.82
C ALA A 42 2.90 5.14 -10.55
N PRO A 43 4.15 4.97 -10.07
CA PRO A 43 5.02 3.96 -10.65
C PRO A 43 4.27 2.63 -10.61
N SER A 44 4.31 1.87 -11.71
CA SER A 44 3.68 0.56 -11.76
C SER A 44 4.12 -0.18 -10.51
N GLN A 45 3.16 -0.57 -9.66
CA GLN A 45 3.52 -1.31 -8.45
C GLN A 45 4.31 -2.53 -8.93
N THR A 46 5.62 -2.55 -8.70
CA THR A 46 6.43 -3.67 -9.09
C THR A 46 5.79 -4.89 -8.47
N PRO A 47 5.45 -5.93 -9.25
CA PRO A 47 4.75 -7.08 -8.72
C PRO A 47 5.52 -7.57 -7.50
N PHE A 48 4.78 -7.85 -6.43
CA PHE A 48 5.36 -8.32 -5.18
C PHE A 48 6.29 -9.48 -5.49
N LYS A 49 7.58 -9.31 -5.21
CA LYS A 49 8.58 -10.38 -5.33
C LYS A 49 8.76 -10.99 -3.95
N LEU A 50 8.16 -12.16 -3.73
CA LEU A 50 8.51 -12.98 -2.57
C LEU A 50 9.96 -13.44 -2.73
N ARG A 51 10.88 -12.83 -1.97
CA ARG A 51 12.27 -13.26 -1.94
C ARG A 51 12.32 -14.64 -1.31
N LYS A 52 12.71 -15.65 -2.10
CA LYS A 52 12.99 -16.99 -1.57
C LYS A 52 14.20 -16.88 -0.64
N HIS A 53 13.96 -16.97 0.66
CA HIS A 53 14.99 -17.22 1.64
C HIS A 53 15.02 -18.72 1.90
N THR A 54 15.98 -19.40 1.28
CA THR A 54 16.28 -20.80 1.61
C THR A 54 17.26 -20.81 2.77
N PHE A 55 16.98 -21.62 3.79
CA PHE A 55 17.94 -21.93 4.83
C PHE A 55 18.88 -23.05 4.35
N GLU A 56 20.13 -23.07 4.81
CA GLU A 56 21.12 -24.12 4.50
C GLU A 56 20.81 -25.45 5.24
N GLY A 57 19.55 -25.85 5.24
CA GLY A 57 19.05 -27.06 5.88
C GLY A 57 18.43 -28.03 4.89
N ARG A 58 18.14 -29.25 5.34
CA ARG A 58 17.46 -30.30 4.55
C ARG A 58 15.94 -30.08 4.48
N GLY A 59 15.50 -28.85 4.25
CA GLY A 59 14.09 -28.49 4.16
C GLY A 59 13.35 -28.56 5.51
N LEU A 60 12.04 -28.77 5.43
CA LEU A 60 11.12 -28.76 6.56
C LEU A 60 11.37 -30.00 7.46
N GLN A 61 11.70 -29.77 8.74
CA GLN A 61 11.85 -30.86 9.71
C GLN A 61 10.48 -31.48 10.03
N SER A 62 10.46 -32.77 10.40
CA SER A 62 9.22 -33.51 10.66
C SER A 62 8.35 -32.87 11.73
N ALA A 63 8.91 -32.27 12.79
CA ALA A 63 8.08 -31.61 13.79
C ALA A 63 7.42 -30.32 13.31
N ALA A 64 8.01 -29.64 12.31
CA ALA A 64 7.37 -28.49 11.68
C ALA A 64 6.15 -28.88 10.82
N GLN A 65 5.91 -30.18 10.61
CA GLN A 65 4.67 -30.72 10.04
C GLN A 65 3.69 -31.22 11.12
N GLY A 66 4.11 -31.25 12.39
CA GLY A 66 3.31 -31.68 13.54
C GLY A 66 2.49 -30.55 14.17
N ASP A 67 1.90 -30.85 15.32
CA ASP A 67 1.18 -29.85 16.11
C ASP A 67 2.13 -28.92 16.88
N TRP A 68 1.58 -27.80 17.36
CA TRP A 68 2.35 -26.81 18.10
C TRP A 68 3.07 -27.36 19.36
N PRO A 69 2.45 -28.23 20.18
CA PRO A 69 3.14 -28.93 21.27
C PRO A 69 4.44 -29.62 20.86
N MET A 70 4.43 -30.35 19.75
CA MET A 70 5.59 -31.11 19.25
C MET A 70 6.72 -30.19 18.77
N VAL A 71 6.37 -29.09 18.08
CA VAL A 71 7.32 -28.04 17.70
C VAL A 71 7.98 -27.43 18.94
N ARG A 72 7.17 -27.11 19.97
CA ARG A 72 7.66 -26.51 21.21
C ARG A 72 8.64 -27.43 21.94
N GLU A 73 8.32 -28.70 22.06
CA GLU A 73 9.21 -29.69 22.70
C GLU A 73 10.57 -29.76 21.99
N GLN A 74 10.58 -29.80 20.66
CA GLN A 74 11.83 -29.85 19.89
C GLN A 74 12.67 -28.57 19.99
N ILE A 75 12.05 -27.39 20.21
CA ILE A 75 12.77 -26.12 20.43
C ILE A 75 13.55 -26.13 21.76
N TYR A 76 13.00 -26.79 22.79
CA TYR A 76 13.56 -26.81 24.15
C TYR A 76 14.27 -28.12 24.49
N GLU A 77 14.34 -29.08 23.56
CA GLU A 77 15.09 -30.31 23.73
C GLU A 77 16.56 -30.02 24.11
N GLY A 78 17.03 -30.65 25.20
CA GLY A 78 18.39 -30.46 25.70
C GLY A 78 18.67 -29.13 26.40
N ARG A 79 17.65 -28.27 26.62
CA ARG A 79 17.79 -26.96 27.30
C ARG A 79 17.18 -26.90 28.69
N GLY A 80 16.72 -28.04 29.22
CA GLY A 80 15.95 -28.14 30.48
C GLY A 80 14.56 -27.57 30.27
N GLY A 81 13.59 -28.46 30.02
CA GLY A 81 12.22 -28.12 29.62
C GLY A 81 11.45 -27.27 30.64
#